data_AF-A0A926DYK0-F1
#
_entry.id   AF-A0A926DYK0-F1
#
_cell.length_a   1.000
_cell.length_b   1.000
_cell.length_c   1.000
_cell.angle_alpha   90.00
_cell.angle_beta   90.00
_cell.angle_gamma   90.00
#
_symmetry.space_group_name_H-M   'P 1'
#
loop_
_entity.id
_entity.type
_entity.pdbx_description
1 polymer ?
#
loop_
_entity_poly.entity_id
_entity_poly.type
_entity_poly.pdbx_seq_one_letter_code
_entity_poly.pdbx_strand_id
1 'polypeptide(L)' 'MDIEETNRRQIQQMCENLRLLSEARGWTFGELERRTGIPKKILVRAEQRGNIGADVLLTLSEFYQIKPHLLFFPLTQE' A
#
# COMPACT_ATOMS: atom_id res chain seq x y z
N MET A 1 1.89 24.67 -8.89
CA MET A 1 1.92 23.21 -8.72
C MET A 1 0.69 22.86 -7.92
N ASP A 2 -0.21 22.07 -8.48
CA ASP A 2 -1.47 21.75 -7.83
C ASP A 2 -1.25 20.63 -6.80
N ILE A 3 -1.39 20.98 -5.52
CA ILE A 3 -1.11 20.06 -4.41
C ILE A 3 -2.12 18.90 -4.41
N GLU A 4 -3.37 19.16 -4.82
CA GLU A 4 -4.41 18.13 -4.90
C GLU A 4 -4.14 17.11 -5.99
N GLU A 5 -3.70 17.55 -7.18
CA GLU A 5 -3.29 16.66 -8.26
C GLU A 5 -2.10 15.78 -7.85
N THR A 6 -1.11 16.38 -7.17
CA THR A 6 0.09 15.68 -6.70
C THR A 6 -0.28 14.62 -5.66
N ASN A 7 -1.10 14.98 -4.67
CA ASN A 7 -1.58 14.06 -3.65
C ASN A 7 -2.37 12.89 -4.26
N ARG A 8 -3.23 13.18 -5.25
CA ARG A 8 -4.01 12.14 -5.93
C ARG A 8 -3.10 11.14 -6.65
N ARG A 9 -2.08 11.62 -7.35
CA ARG A 9 -1.09 10.75 -8.01
C ARG A 9 -0.32 9.90 -7.01
N GLN A 10 0.13 10.47 -5.90
CA GLN A 10 0.84 9.74 -4.85
C GLN A 10 -0.02 8.64 -4.21
N ILE A 11 -1.30 8.93 -3.96
CA ILE A 11 -2.25 7.94 -3.44
C ILE A 11 -2.47 6.81 -4.46
N GLN A 12 -2.64 7.13 -5.75
CA GLN A 12 -2.74 6.12 -6.79
C GLN A 12 -1.49 5.25 -6.87
N GLN A 13 -0.31 5.87 -6.81
CA GLN A 13 0.97 5.14 -6.80
C GLN A 13 1.08 4.20 -5.60
N MET A 14 0.64 4.63 -4.42
CA MET A 14 0.60 3.80 -3.23
C MET A 14 -0.31 2.58 -3.40
N CYS A 15 -1.50 2.76 -3.97
CA CYS A 15 -2.39 1.64 -4.28
C CYS A 15 -1.72 0.62 -5.21
N GLU A 16 -1.10 1.10 -6.28
CA GLU A 16 -0.41 0.27 -7.26
C GLU A 16 0.78 -0.48 -6.63
N ASN A 17 1.59 0.21 -5.83
CA ASN A 17 2.72 -0.37 -5.12
C ASN A 17 2.30 -1.45 -4.14
N LEU A 18 1.22 -1.24 -3.36
CA LEU A 18 0.70 -2.26 -2.45
C LEU A 18 0.26 -3.52 -3.20
N ARG A 19 -0.36 -3.34 -4.37
CA ARG A 19 -0.73 -4.44 -5.25
C ARG A 19 0.50 -5.16 -5.78
N LEU A 20 1.48 -4.44 -6.32
CA LEU A 20 2.74 -5.00 -6.81
C LEU A 20 3.51 -5.76 -5.73
N LEU A 21 3.58 -5.24 -4.50
CA LEU A 21 4.22 -5.91 -3.37
C LEU A 21 3.52 -7.22 -2.99
N SER A 22 2.18 -7.21 -3.05
CA SER A 22 1.37 -8.40 -2.80
C SER A 22 1.57 -9.45 -3.89
N GLU A 23 1.57 -9.04 -5.17
CA GLU A 23 1.80 -9.92 -6.33
C GLU A 23 3.24 -10.47 -6.35
N ALA A 24 4.26 -9.64 -6.08
CA ALA A 24 5.66 -10.05 -6.03
C ALA A 24 5.96 -11.10 -4.95
N ARG A 25 5.21 -11.06 -3.84
CA ARG A 25 5.31 -12.06 -2.77
C ARG A 25 4.36 -13.25 -2.95
N GLY A 26 3.48 -13.21 -3.96
CA GLY A 26 2.46 -14.23 -4.21
C GLY A 26 1.37 -14.29 -3.14
N TRP A 27 1.15 -13.20 -2.39
CA TRP A 27 0.20 -13.18 -1.29
C TRP A 27 -1.17 -12.69 -1.74
N THR A 28 -2.19 -13.46 -1.38
CA THR A 28 -3.58 -13.01 -1.48
C THR A 28 -3.91 -12.09 -0.29
N PHE A 29 -4.94 -11.25 -0.42
CA PHE A 29 -5.40 -10.44 0.72
C PHE A 29 -5.79 -11.27 1.95
N GLY A 30 -6.19 -12.53 1.78
CA GLY A 30 -6.47 -13.43 2.90
C GLY A 30 -5.20 -13.90 3.62
N GLU A 31 -4.11 -14.10 2.88
CA GLU A 31 -2.78 -14.36 3.45
C GLU A 31 -2.23 -13.13 4.17
N LEU A 32 -2.39 -11.95 3.56
CA LEU A 32 -1.99 -10.69 4.19
C LEU A 32 -2.75 -10.44 5.48
N GLU A 33 -4.06 -10.71 5.51
CA GLU A 33 -4.84 -10.61 6.76
C GLU A 33 -4.29 -11.52 7.85
N ARG A 34 -3.93 -12.76 7.52
CA ARG A 34 -3.35 -13.70 8.50
C ARG A 34 -1.96 -13.28 8.98
N ARG A 35 -1.14 -12.70 8.11
CA ARG A 35 0.25 -12.32 8.43
C ARG A 35 0.37 -10.97 9.12
N THR A 36 -0.45 -10.00 8.71
CA THR A 36 -0.40 -8.61 9.21
C THR A 36 -1.47 -8.31 10.25
N GLY A 37 -2.49 -9.16 10.37
CA GLY A 37 -3.67 -8.89 11.20
C GLY A 37 -4.63 -7.86 10.60
N ILE A 38 -4.30 -7.27 9.45
CA ILE A 38 -5.13 -6.24 8.80
C ILE A 38 -6.32 -6.91 8.12
N PRO A 39 -7.57 -6.51 8.41
CA PRO A 39 -8.73 -7.09 7.77
C PRO A 39 -8.66 -6.94 6.25
N LYS A 40 -8.96 -8.00 5.50
CA LYS A 40 -9.01 -8.00 4.03
C LYS A 40 -9.86 -6.85 3.48
N LYS A 41 -10.95 -6.49 4.16
CA LYS A 41 -11.81 -5.35 3.78
C LYS A 41 -11.05 -4.02 3.77
N ILE A 42 -10.10 -3.83 4.68
CA ILE A 42 -9.26 -2.64 4.76
C ILE A 42 -8.20 -2.67 3.65
N LEU A 43 -7.57 -3.81 3.40
CA LEU A 43 -6.61 -3.98 2.30
C LEU A 43 -7.24 -3.70 0.93
N VAL A 44 -8.44 -4.24 0.68
CA VAL A 44 -9.20 -3.99 -0.56
C VAL A 44 -9.61 -2.51 -0.67
N ARG A 45 -10.00 -1.86 0.43
CA ARG A 45 -10.30 -0.42 0.42
C ARG A 45 -9.06 0.43 0.18
N ALA A 46 -7.91 0.03 0.74
CA ALA A 46 -6.64 0.70 0.53
C ALA A 46 -6.26 0.65 -0.95
N GLU A 47 -6.34 -0.53 -1.59
CA GLU A 47 -6.08 -0.69 -3.02
C GLU A 47 -7.05 0.13 -3.89
N GLN A 48 -8.36 0.07 -3.62
CA GLN A 48 -9.37 0.66 -4.52
C GLN A 48 -9.62 2.16 -4.32
N ARG A 49 -9.48 2.65 -3.08
CA ARG A 49 -9.87 4.03 -2.71
C ARG A 49 -8.71 4.87 -2.21
N GLY A 50 -7.55 4.28 -1.96
CA GLY A 50 -6.39 5.00 -1.45
C GLY A 50 -6.60 5.58 -0.04
N ASN A 51 -7.68 5.19 0.62
CA ASN A 51 -7.98 5.60 1.99
C ASN A 51 -7.53 4.49 2.93
N ILE A 52 -6.33 4.67 3.46
CA ILE A 52 -5.68 3.77 4.41
C ILE A 52 -5.36 4.55 5.68
N GLY A 53 -5.67 3.96 6.84
CA GLY A 53 -5.27 4.54 8.12
C GLY A 53 -3.75 4.52 8.27
N ALA A 54 -3.18 5.54 8.91
CA ALA A 54 -1.73 5.61 9.14
C ALA A 54 -1.19 4.37 9.88
N ASP A 55 -1.97 3.80 10.79
CA ASP A 55 -1.65 2.56 11.51
C ASP A 55 -1.46 1.34 10.57
N VAL A 56 -2.34 1.21 9.58
CA VAL A 56 -2.28 0.15 8.57
C VAL A 56 -1.08 0.37 7.64
N LEU A 57 -0.81 1.61 7.26
CA LEU A 57 0.35 1.97 6.45
C LEU A 57 1.67 1.61 7.17
N LEU A 58 1.77 1.92 8.46
CA LEU A 58 2.93 1.59 9.28
C LEU A 58 3.09 0.08 9.43
N THR A 59 2.00 -0.63 9.71
CA THR A 59 2.00 -2.10 9.81
C THR A 59 2.48 -2.75 8.51
N LEU A 60 1.97 -2.29 7.35
CA LEU A 60 2.42 -2.78 6.04
C LEU A 60 3.88 -2.41 5.77
N SER A 61 4.31 -1.22 6.16
CA SER A 61 5.70 -0.76 6.02
C SER A 61 6.67 -1.65 6.81
N GLU A 62 6.35 -1.96 8.07
CA GLU A 62 7.14 -2.88 8.89
C GLU A 62 7.13 -4.30 8.31
N PHE A 63 5.96 -4.79 7.89
CA PHE A 63 5.79 -6.13 7.34
C PHE A 63 6.57 -6.33 6.03
N TYR A 64 6.52 -5.36 5.12
CA TYR A 64 7.28 -5.39 3.87
C TYR A 64 8.73 -4.91 4.02
N GLN A 65 9.13 -4.43 5.19
CA GLN A 65 10.42 -3.79 5.46
C GLN A 65 10.73 -2.61 4.53
N ILE A 66 9.70 -1.82 4.20
CA ILE A 66 9.79 -0.66 3.32
C ILE A 66 9.47 0.59 4.13
N LYS A 67 10.19 1.69 3.89
CA LYS A 67 9.88 2.95 4.57
C LYS A 67 8.52 3.50 4.09
N PRO A 68 7.66 4.02 4.97
CA PRO A 68 6.29 4.43 4.60
C PRO A 68 6.23 5.43 3.45
N HIS A 69 7.19 6.37 3.39
CA HIS A 69 7.23 7.36 2.31
C HIS A 69 7.52 6.73 0.94
N LEU A 70 8.27 5.61 0.88
CA LEU A 70 8.60 4.94 -0.38
C LEU A 70 7.37 4.28 -1.01
N LEU A 71 6.33 3.97 -0.23
CA LEU A 71 5.08 3.45 -0.77
C LEU A 71 4.39 4.48 -1.69
N PHE A 72 4.66 5.78 -1.54
CA PHE A 72 4.03 6.83 -2.36
C PHE A 72 4.81 7.20 -3.63
N PHE A 73 5.98 6.58 -3.84
CA PHE A 73 6.81 6.79 -5.03
C PHE A 73 6.86 5.50 -5.85
N PRO A 74 6.99 5.57 -7.18
CA PRO A 74 7.10 4.36 -7.99
C PRO A 74 8.21 3.46 -7.46
N LEU A 75 7.86 2.20 -7.20
CA LEU A 75 8.83 1.14 -6.91
C LEU A 75 9.55 0.80 -8.22
N THR A 76 10.33 1.74 -8.75
CA THR A 76 11.27 1.47 -9.83
C THR A 76 12.25 0.42 -9.33
N GLN A 77 12.18 -0.78 -9.92
CA GLN A 77 13.33 -1.66 -9.99
C GLN A 77 14.43 -0.88 -10.72
N GLU A 78 15.65 -0.92 -10.20
CA GLU A 78 16.85 -0.53 -10.95
C GLU A 78 16.88 -1.20 -12.33
#